data_AF-A0A6J6F7I4-F1
#
_entry.id   AF-A0A6J6F7I4-F1
#
_cell.length_a   1.000
_cell.length_b   1.000
_cell.length_c   1.000
_cell.angle_alpha   90.00
_cell.angle_beta   90.00
_cell.angle_gamma   90.00
#
_symmetry.space_group_name_H-M   'P 1'
#
loop_
_entity.id
_entity.type
_entity.pdbx_description
1 polymer ?
#
loop_
_entity_poly.entity_id
_entity_poly.type
_entity_poly.pdbx_seq_one_letter_code
_entity_poly.pdbx_strand_id
1 'polypeptide(L)'
;MTRKRRTREETRALLHDAALRVVLARSNGDRSASTNPLAGIRITDALEEVNRYLREHDPNATEMTTGAVYNIWPSQEDFQAAMLDFVMVSSGLPQIERVRAALAEGLAEGLDWRELVARCFGVDFDVSFEEPSMFLMIGVSALASPQRVAESNEEGNRAYMAETGRILRRIIRHGGRRMAPGRSMEDLVWAIEAIEVGYLIRRRTNPEVTARTARGRTVVQDAIIGLVEQFTVEAR
;
A
#
# COMPACT_ATOMS: atom_id res chain seq x y z
N MET A 1 1.23 1.64 -41.42
CA MET A 1 1.45 2.36 -40.15
C MET A 1 2.57 1.65 -39.41
N THR A 2 3.71 2.29 -39.21
CA THR A 2 4.88 1.69 -38.57
C THR A 2 4.58 1.52 -37.08
N ARG A 3 4.55 0.27 -36.61
CA ARG A 3 4.23 -0.03 -35.22
C ARG A 3 5.32 0.53 -34.31
N LYS A 4 4.96 1.42 -33.38
CA LYS A 4 5.90 1.99 -32.41
C LYS A 4 6.51 0.84 -31.59
N ARG A 5 7.84 0.71 -31.62
CA ARG A 5 8.57 -0.27 -30.82
C ARG A 5 8.47 0.15 -29.35
N ARG A 6 8.08 -0.80 -28.48
CA ARG A 6 8.00 -0.56 -27.03
C ARG A 6 9.34 -0.07 -26.48
N THR A 7 9.32 0.93 -25.62
CA THR A 7 10.53 1.43 -24.94
C THR A 7 10.96 0.47 -23.82
N ARG A 8 12.18 0.65 -23.30
CA ARG A 8 12.68 -0.11 -22.15
C ARG A 8 11.82 0.13 -20.91
N GLU A 9 11.36 1.36 -20.69
CA GLU A 9 10.51 1.73 -19.56
C GLU A 9 9.10 1.16 -19.69
N GLU A 10 8.49 1.25 -20.87
CA GLU A 10 7.18 0.61 -21.15
C GLU A 10 7.26 -0.90 -20.93
N THR A 11 8.36 -1.55 -21.34
CA THR A 11 8.59 -2.98 -21.12
C THR A 11 8.76 -3.30 -19.64
N ARG A 12 9.48 -2.46 -18.89
CA ARG A 12 9.68 -2.62 -17.44
C ARG A 12 8.35 -2.54 -16.68
N ALA A 13 7.54 -1.52 -16.96
CA ALA A 13 6.25 -1.31 -16.31
C ALA A 13 5.30 -2.49 -16.55
N LEU A 14 5.16 -2.95 -17.80
CA LEU A 14 4.33 -4.11 -18.14
C LEU A 14 4.75 -5.38 -17.37
N LEU A 15 6.05 -5.61 -17.24
CA LEU A 15 6.58 -6.77 -16.52
C LEU A 15 6.33 -6.69 -15.01
N HIS A 16 6.47 -5.51 -14.41
CA HIS A 16 6.13 -5.30 -12.99
C HIS A 16 4.63 -5.53 -12.72
N ASP A 17 3.75 -4.97 -13.55
CA ASP A 17 2.30 -5.13 -13.42
C ASP A 17 1.90 -6.62 -13.54
N ALA A 18 2.45 -7.32 -14.52
CA ALA A 18 2.16 -8.73 -14.73
C ALA A 18 2.72 -9.60 -13.59
N ALA A 19 3.93 -9.31 -13.12
CA ALA A 19 4.50 -10.00 -11.98
C ALA A 19 3.67 -9.80 -10.71
N LEU A 20 3.18 -8.58 -10.47
CA LEU A 20 2.26 -8.28 -9.38
C LEU A 20 0.97 -9.11 -9.53
N ARG A 21 0.34 -9.16 -10.70
CA ARG A 21 -0.85 -10.00 -10.94
C ARG A 21 -0.60 -11.47 -10.64
N VAL A 22 0.55 -12.02 -11.04
CA VAL A 22 0.94 -13.41 -10.75
C VAL A 22 1.04 -13.66 -9.25
N VAL A 23 1.66 -12.74 -8.51
CA VAL A 23 1.82 -12.86 -7.05
C VAL A 23 0.47 -12.80 -6.35
N LEU A 24 -0.40 -11.91 -6.77
CA LEU A 24 -1.73 -11.74 -6.20
C LEU A 24 -2.61 -12.96 -6.45
N ALA A 25 -2.62 -13.47 -7.68
CA ALA A 25 -3.35 -14.70 -8.01
C ALA A 25 -2.88 -15.89 -7.16
N ARG A 26 -1.57 -16.02 -6.94
CA ARG A 26 -1.01 -17.06 -6.06
C ARG A 26 -1.39 -16.87 -4.60
N SER A 27 -1.32 -15.63 -4.11
CA SER A 27 -1.63 -15.29 -2.72
C SER A 27 -3.11 -15.45 -2.37
N ASN A 28 -3.99 -15.36 -3.37
CA ASN A 28 -5.44 -15.56 -3.23
C ASN A 28 -5.90 -17.01 -3.47
N GLY A 29 -4.97 -17.95 -3.72
CA GLY A 29 -5.27 -19.39 -3.79
C GLY A 29 -5.55 -19.96 -5.18
N ASP A 30 -5.40 -19.19 -6.27
CA ASP A 30 -5.71 -19.64 -7.64
C ASP A 30 -4.65 -20.57 -8.25
N ARG A 31 -3.49 -20.75 -7.61
CA ARG A 31 -2.42 -21.66 -8.04
C ARG A 31 -1.84 -22.39 -6.84
N SER A 32 -1.45 -23.67 -7.01
CA SER A 32 -0.94 -24.57 -5.96
C SER A 32 -0.11 -23.82 -4.90
N ALA A 33 -0.62 -23.76 -3.67
CA ALA A 33 -0.12 -22.86 -2.64
C ALA A 33 1.34 -23.18 -2.28
N SER A 34 2.26 -22.30 -2.70
CA SER A 34 3.59 -22.23 -2.11
C SER A 34 3.47 -21.50 -0.78
N THR A 35 4.13 -22.01 0.26
CA THR A 35 4.17 -21.38 1.59
C THR A 35 5.01 -20.09 1.64
N ASN A 36 5.71 -19.75 0.56
CA ASN A 36 6.43 -18.49 0.41
C ASN A 36 5.91 -17.74 -0.84
N PRO A 37 5.13 -16.64 -0.67
CA PRO A 37 4.52 -15.91 -1.79
C PRO A 37 5.55 -15.25 -2.72
N LEU A 38 6.79 -15.03 -2.25
CA LEU A 38 7.87 -14.40 -3.01
C LEU A 38 8.84 -15.40 -3.65
N ALA A 39 9.09 -16.55 -3.00
CA ALA A 39 10.01 -17.57 -3.54
C ALA A 39 9.55 -18.15 -4.89
N GLY A 40 8.27 -17.96 -5.23
CA GLY A 40 7.70 -18.41 -6.49
C GLY A 40 7.82 -17.43 -7.66
N ILE A 41 8.16 -16.15 -7.47
CA ILE A 41 8.06 -15.16 -8.57
C ILE A 41 9.19 -15.39 -9.58
N ARG A 42 8.87 -16.07 -10.69
CA ARG A 42 9.82 -16.30 -11.77
C ARG A 42 9.62 -15.29 -12.89
N ILE A 43 10.71 -14.88 -13.52
CA ILE A 43 10.68 -14.08 -14.75
C ILE A 43 9.76 -14.72 -15.80
N THR A 44 9.78 -16.04 -15.90
CA THR A 44 8.95 -16.80 -16.84
C THR A 44 7.46 -16.63 -16.56
N ASP A 45 7.03 -16.65 -15.30
CA ASP A 45 5.62 -16.48 -14.94
C ASP A 45 5.12 -15.07 -15.29
N ALA A 46 5.93 -14.04 -15.01
CA ALA A 46 5.61 -12.66 -15.35
C ALA A 46 5.55 -12.46 -16.87
N LEU A 47 6.48 -13.08 -17.62
CA LEU A 47 6.51 -13.02 -19.08
C LEU A 47 5.28 -13.68 -19.71
N GLU A 48 4.90 -14.87 -19.23
CA GLU A 48 3.70 -15.57 -19.66
C GLU A 48 2.45 -14.71 -19.42
N GLU A 49 2.37 -14.07 -18.25
CA GLU A 49 1.26 -13.19 -17.88
C GLU A 49 1.19 -11.94 -18.77
N VAL A 50 2.31 -11.27 -19.02
CA VAL A 50 2.36 -10.13 -19.96
C VAL A 50 1.87 -10.55 -21.34
N ASN A 51 2.37 -11.67 -21.86
CA ASN A 51 2.01 -12.13 -23.20
C ASN A 51 0.54 -12.56 -23.28
N ARG A 52 0.00 -13.15 -22.21
CA ARG A 52 -1.44 -13.42 -22.10
C ARG A 52 -2.24 -12.12 -22.17
N TYR A 53 -1.91 -11.13 -21.34
CA TYR A 53 -2.59 -9.84 -21.31
C TYR A 53 -2.54 -9.14 -22.68
N LEU A 54 -1.37 -9.14 -23.33
CA LEU A 54 -1.18 -8.57 -24.65
C LEU A 54 -2.09 -9.24 -25.69
N ARG A 55 -2.15 -10.58 -25.74
CA ARG A 55 -3.02 -11.31 -26.67
C ARG A 55 -4.51 -10.99 -26.49
N GLU A 56 -4.94 -10.81 -25.24
CA GLU A 56 -6.33 -10.51 -24.90
C GLU A 56 -6.73 -9.07 -25.29
N HIS A 57 -5.82 -8.10 -25.20
CA HIS A 57 -6.13 -6.67 -25.37
C HIS A 57 -5.71 -6.09 -26.72
N ASP A 58 -4.70 -6.66 -27.37
CA ASP A 58 -4.29 -6.35 -28.74
C ASP A 58 -3.85 -7.66 -29.41
N PRO A 59 -4.73 -8.34 -30.19
CA PRO A 59 -4.39 -9.58 -30.88
C PRO A 59 -3.22 -9.46 -31.84
N ASN A 60 -2.92 -8.23 -32.27
CA ASN A 60 -1.76 -7.99 -33.11
C ASN A 60 -0.50 -7.81 -32.27
N ALA A 61 -0.55 -7.59 -30.95
CA ALA A 61 0.59 -7.26 -30.07
C ALA A 61 1.82 -8.11 -30.36
N THR A 62 2.97 -7.47 -30.57
CA THR A 62 4.23 -8.22 -30.61
C THR A 62 4.46 -8.81 -29.23
N GLU A 63 4.69 -10.12 -29.16
CA GLU A 63 4.98 -10.78 -27.88
C GLU A 63 6.32 -10.30 -27.30
N MET A 64 6.43 -10.37 -26.00
CA MET A 64 7.66 -10.11 -25.27
C MET A 64 8.47 -11.41 -25.20
N THR A 65 9.77 -11.29 -25.47
CA THR A 65 10.70 -12.42 -25.44
C THR A 65 11.50 -12.43 -24.14
N THR A 66 11.98 -13.59 -23.72
CA THR A 66 12.86 -13.73 -22.54
C THR A 66 14.11 -12.87 -22.64
N GLY A 67 14.70 -12.73 -23.83
CA GLY A 67 15.87 -11.86 -24.05
C GLY A 67 15.58 -10.37 -23.79
N ALA A 68 14.35 -9.91 -24.01
CA ALA A 68 13.95 -8.55 -23.67
C ALA A 68 13.90 -8.34 -22.15
N VAL A 69 13.50 -9.37 -21.40
CA VAL A 69 13.50 -9.34 -19.93
C VAL A 69 14.93 -9.34 -19.39
N TYR A 70 15.80 -10.22 -19.89
CA TYR A 70 17.21 -10.29 -19.46
C TYR A 70 18.03 -9.04 -19.80
N ASN A 71 17.65 -8.31 -20.84
CA ASN A 71 18.24 -7.00 -21.12
C ASN A 71 17.89 -5.94 -20.06
N ILE A 72 16.79 -6.13 -19.32
CA ILE A 72 16.38 -5.25 -18.22
C ILE A 72 16.96 -5.73 -16.90
N TRP A 73 16.76 -7.02 -16.58
CA TRP A 73 17.22 -7.69 -15.37
C TRP A 73 18.09 -8.89 -15.76
N PRO A 74 19.42 -8.77 -15.68
CA PRO A 74 20.34 -9.81 -16.10
C PRO A 74 20.13 -11.16 -15.40
N SER A 75 19.59 -11.15 -14.17
CA SER A 75 19.32 -12.34 -13.40
C SER A 75 17.90 -12.36 -12.78
N GLN A 76 17.49 -13.55 -12.33
CA GLN A 76 16.28 -13.75 -11.55
C GLN A 76 16.31 -12.98 -10.22
N GLU A 77 17.49 -12.79 -9.63
CA GLU A 77 17.68 -12.03 -8.41
C GLU A 77 17.50 -10.52 -8.64
N ASP A 78 18.03 -9.99 -9.74
CA ASP A 78 17.83 -8.58 -10.13
C ASP A 78 16.35 -8.25 -10.35
N PHE A 79 15.61 -9.18 -10.96
CA PHE A 79 14.17 -9.04 -11.14
C PHE A 79 13.42 -9.09 -9.81
N GLN A 80 13.77 -9.99 -8.90
CA GLN A 80 13.16 -10.06 -7.57
C GLN A 80 13.46 -8.81 -6.73
N ALA A 81 14.66 -8.23 -6.87
CA ALA A 81 15.01 -6.95 -6.26
C ALA A 81 14.13 -5.82 -6.79
N ALA A 82 14.01 -5.69 -8.12
CA ALA A 82 13.18 -4.66 -8.72
C ALA A 82 11.69 -4.83 -8.39
N MET A 83 11.21 -6.07 -8.26
CA MET A 83 9.85 -6.36 -7.81
C MET A 83 9.62 -5.96 -6.36
N LEU A 84 10.62 -6.15 -5.49
CA LEU A 84 10.53 -5.67 -4.11
C LEU A 84 10.38 -4.15 -4.10
N ASP A 85 11.29 -3.43 -4.77
CA ASP A 85 11.25 -1.97 -4.84
C ASP A 85 9.91 -1.46 -5.39
N PHE A 86 9.42 -2.10 -6.46
CA PHE A 86 8.12 -1.78 -7.05
C PHE A 86 6.96 -1.96 -6.07
N VAL A 87 6.94 -3.04 -5.30
CA VAL A 87 5.90 -3.31 -4.30
C VAL A 87 5.95 -2.29 -3.17
N MET A 88 7.14 -1.97 -2.66
CA MET A 88 7.29 -0.98 -1.58
C MET A 88 6.80 0.40 -2.02
N VAL A 89 7.16 0.83 -3.23
CA VAL A 89 6.73 2.13 -3.77
C VAL A 89 5.23 2.16 -4.07
N SER A 90 4.69 1.11 -4.70
CA SER A 90 3.26 1.07 -5.09
C SER A 90 2.32 1.04 -3.90
N SER A 91 2.77 0.49 -2.77
CA SER A 91 1.98 0.35 -1.53
C SER A 91 2.09 1.56 -0.60
N GLY A 92 2.95 2.54 -0.89
CA GLY A 92 3.25 3.60 0.06
C GLY A 92 2.12 4.59 0.34
N LEU A 93 1.22 4.83 -0.63
CA LEU A 93 0.13 5.82 -0.53
C LEU A 93 -1.10 5.38 -1.36
N PRO A 94 -1.78 4.27 -1.01
CA PRO A 94 -2.90 3.75 -1.78
C PRO A 94 -4.04 4.77 -1.83
N GLN A 95 -4.39 5.21 -3.03
CA GLN A 95 -5.52 6.13 -3.29
C GLN A 95 -5.60 7.33 -2.34
N ILE A 96 -4.46 7.93 -1.96
CA ILE A 96 -4.37 9.01 -0.96
C ILE A 96 -5.31 10.20 -1.24
N GLU A 97 -5.63 10.44 -2.51
CA GLU A 97 -6.58 11.48 -2.92
C GLU A 97 -7.99 11.26 -2.37
N ARG A 98 -8.42 10.01 -2.13
CA ARG A 98 -9.69 9.71 -1.45
C ARG A 98 -9.67 10.13 0.01
N VAL A 99 -8.55 9.92 0.69
CA VAL A 99 -8.36 10.38 2.08
C VAL A 99 -8.32 11.91 2.15
N ARG A 100 -7.67 12.57 1.18
CA ARG A 100 -7.69 14.04 1.08
C ARG A 100 -9.10 14.59 0.86
N ALA A 101 -9.88 13.96 -0.03
CA ALA A 101 -11.26 14.34 -0.30
C ALA A 101 -12.11 14.20 0.97
N ALA A 102 -11.99 13.07 1.67
CA ALA A 102 -12.69 12.82 2.93
C ALA A 102 -12.37 13.88 4.01
N LEU A 103 -11.11 14.31 4.11
CA LEU A 103 -10.71 15.41 4.99
C LEU A 103 -11.34 16.74 4.57
N ALA A 104 -11.29 17.08 3.28
CA ALA A 104 -11.81 18.34 2.77
C ALA A 104 -13.33 18.45 2.97
N GLU A 105 -14.06 17.39 2.67
CA GLU A 105 -15.52 17.29 2.87
C GLU A 105 -15.88 17.39 4.36
N GLY A 106 -15.20 16.63 5.22
CA GLY A 106 -15.47 16.68 6.66
C GLY A 106 -15.19 18.05 7.27
N LEU A 107 -14.16 18.76 6.80
CA LEU A 107 -13.89 20.14 7.22
C LEU A 107 -15.00 21.10 6.75
N ALA A 108 -15.51 20.92 5.53
CA ALA A 108 -16.60 21.74 5.00
C ALA A 108 -17.93 21.49 5.73
N GLU A 109 -18.17 20.26 6.17
CA GLU A 109 -19.32 19.87 7.02
C GLU A 109 -19.22 20.38 8.46
N GLY A 110 -18.05 20.90 8.88
CA GLY A 110 -17.83 21.37 10.25
C GLY A 110 -17.71 20.22 11.27
N LEU A 111 -17.26 19.04 10.84
CA LEU A 111 -17.06 17.90 11.74
C LEU A 111 -16.02 18.23 12.82
N ASP A 112 -16.19 17.62 13.99
CA ASP A 112 -15.18 17.67 15.03
C ASP A 112 -13.94 16.83 14.64
N TRP A 113 -12.86 17.01 15.39
CA TRP A 113 -11.60 16.34 15.06
C TRP A 113 -11.68 14.81 15.19
N ARG A 114 -12.52 14.25 16.07
CA ARG A 114 -12.68 12.79 16.22
C ARG A 114 -13.39 12.20 15.02
N GLU A 115 -14.44 12.87 14.55
CA GLU A 115 -15.15 12.48 13.33
C GLU A 115 -14.25 12.60 12.10
N LEU A 116 -13.40 13.64 12.03
CA LEU A 116 -12.39 13.74 10.97
C LEU A 116 -11.38 12.59 11.00
N VAL A 117 -10.88 12.20 12.19
CA VAL A 117 -9.99 11.03 12.34
C VAL A 117 -10.73 9.76 11.87
N ALA A 118 -11.92 9.49 12.40
CA ALA A 118 -12.69 8.30 12.02
C ALA A 118 -12.96 8.22 10.52
N ARG A 119 -13.33 9.34 9.90
CA ARG A 119 -13.62 9.39 8.47
C ARG A 119 -12.35 9.18 7.62
N CYS A 120 -11.29 9.94 7.88
CA CYS A 120 -10.07 9.87 7.07
C CYS A 120 -9.42 8.48 7.17
N PHE A 121 -9.24 7.95 8.38
CA PHE A 121 -8.58 6.66 8.59
C PHE A 121 -9.53 5.47 8.36
N GLY A 122 -10.85 5.67 8.41
CA GLY A 122 -11.79 4.69 7.88
C GLY A 122 -11.62 4.49 6.37
N VAL A 123 -11.53 5.60 5.62
CA VAL A 123 -11.27 5.57 4.17
C VAL A 123 -9.89 4.98 3.90
N ASP A 124 -8.85 5.42 4.61
CA ASP A 124 -7.48 4.91 4.45
C ASP A 124 -7.43 3.39 4.66
N PHE A 125 -8.04 2.90 5.73
CA PHE A 125 -8.10 1.47 6.03
C PHE A 125 -8.82 0.65 4.95
N ASP A 126 -9.91 1.17 4.39
CA ASP A 126 -10.63 0.51 3.31
C ASP A 126 -9.83 0.47 2.01
N VAL A 127 -9.23 1.59 1.59
CA VAL A 127 -8.41 1.62 0.36
C VAL A 127 -7.15 0.77 0.49
N SER A 128 -6.53 0.76 1.68
CA SER A 128 -5.38 -0.09 1.99
C SER A 128 -5.74 -1.57 1.97
N PHE A 129 -6.96 -1.94 2.38
CA PHE A 129 -7.42 -3.33 2.29
C PHE A 129 -7.73 -3.76 0.86
N GLU A 130 -8.27 -2.86 0.05
CA GLU A 130 -8.56 -3.10 -1.37
C GLU A 130 -7.28 -3.15 -2.21
N GLU A 131 -6.20 -2.47 -1.79
CA GLU A 131 -4.93 -2.43 -2.50
C GLU A 131 -4.18 -3.76 -2.38
N PRO A 132 -4.08 -4.54 -3.47
CA PRO A 132 -3.53 -5.89 -3.38
C PRO A 132 -2.03 -5.90 -3.02
N SER A 133 -1.29 -4.86 -3.43
CA SER A 133 0.14 -4.72 -3.13
C SER A 133 0.44 -4.54 -1.64
N MET A 134 -0.51 -4.02 -0.85
CA MET A 134 -0.34 -3.80 0.61
C MET A 134 -0.01 -5.08 1.37
N PHE A 135 -0.70 -6.19 1.09
CA PHE A 135 -0.43 -7.44 1.80
C PHE A 135 0.90 -8.09 1.39
N LEU A 136 1.32 -7.85 0.16
CA LEU A 136 2.63 -8.27 -0.30
C LEU A 136 3.71 -7.47 0.42
N MET A 137 3.55 -6.14 0.50
CA MET A 137 4.42 -5.26 1.28
C MET A 137 4.51 -5.72 2.74
N ILE A 138 3.39 -5.95 3.42
CA ILE A 138 3.34 -6.45 4.81
C ILE A 138 4.12 -7.76 4.94
N GLY A 139 3.87 -8.72 4.04
CA GLY A 139 4.56 -10.01 4.04
C GLY A 139 6.06 -9.89 3.82
N VAL A 140 6.49 -9.02 2.90
CA VAL A 140 7.92 -8.83 2.63
C VAL A 140 8.61 -8.13 3.81
N SER A 141 8.01 -7.05 4.32
CA SER A 141 8.54 -6.29 5.47
C SER A 141 8.75 -7.17 6.70
N ALA A 142 7.91 -8.20 6.88
CA ALA A 142 8.02 -9.13 8.01
C ALA A 142 9.09 -10.23 7.81
N LEU A 143 9.42 -10.61 6.58
CA LEU A 143 10.21 -11.82 6.28
C LEU A 143 11.55 -11.56 5.60
N ALA A 144 11.73 -10.39 4.97
CA ALA A 144 12.98 -10.02 4.33
C ALA A 144 14.02 -9.50 5.33
N SER A 145 15.28 -9.38 4.86
CA SER A 145 16.35 -8.76 5.65
C SER A 145 15.97 -7.33 6.06
N PRO A 146 16.08 -6.95 7.34
CA PRO A 146 15.74 -5.61 7.82
C PRO A 146 16.46 -4.49 7.05
N GLN A 147 17.74 -4.69 6.72
CA GLN A 147 18.52 -3.72 5.95
C GLN A 147 17.92 -3.50 4.57
N ARG A 148 17.55 -4.58 3.88
CA ARG A 148 16.99 -4.53 2.53
C ARG A 148 15.61 -3.87 2.53
N VAL A 149 14.79 -4.13 3.54
CA VAL A 149 13.49 -3.45 3.71
C VAL A 149 13.70 -1.96 3.94
N ALA A 150 14.68 -1.58 4.77
CA ALA A 150 14.97 -0.16 5.05
C ALA A 150 15.41 0.59 3.79
N GLU A 151 16.28 -0.01 2.98
CA GLU A 151 16.78 0.57 1.72
C GLU A 151 15.65 0.67 0.67
N SER A 152 14.91 -0.42 0.42
CA SER A 152 13.86 -0.46 -0.59
C SER A 152 12.62 0.38 -0.23
N ASN A 153 12.37 0.63 1.05
CA ASN A 153 11.18 1.36 1.51
C ASN A 153 11.44 2.81 1.87
N GLU A 154 12.67 3.30 1.73
CA GLU A 154 13.05 4.63 2.20
C GLU A 154 12.20 5.74 1.55
N GLU A 155 11.99 5.66 0.23
CA GLU A 155 11.17 6.62 -0.51
C GLU A 155 9.68 6.51 -0.15
N GLY A 156 9.15 5.29 -0.08
CA GLY A 156 7.77 5.03 0.30
C GLY A 156 7.46 5.56 1.70
N ASN A 157 8.32 5.26 2.68
CA ASN A 157 8.21 5.74 4.05
C ASN A 157 8.27 7.26 4.15
N ARG A 158 9.17 7.91 3.40
CA ARG A 158 9.23 9.38 3.37
C ARG A 158 7.95 9.99 2.81
N ALA A 159 7.40 9.43 1.73
CA ALA A 159 6.16 9.89 1.12
C ALA A 159 4.96 9.68 2.07
N TYR A 160 4.83 8.49 2.64
CA TYR A 160 3.81 8.14 3.63
C TYR A 160 3.84 9.10 4.83
N MET A 161 5.01 9.28 5.44
CA MET A 161 5.20 10.20 6.56
C MET A 161 4.85 11.64 6.17
N ALA A 162 5.30 12.13 5.02
CA ALA A 162 5.00 13.48 4.57
C ALA A 162 3.50 13.74 4.43
N GLU A 163 2.76 12.81 3.82
CA GLU A 163 1.34 12.97 3.53
C GLU A 163 0.43 12.70 4.72
N THR A 164 0.59 11.55 5.37
CA THR A 164 -0.20 11.20 6.56
C THR A 164 0.03 12.21 7.67
N GLY A 165 1.28 12.66 7.86
CA GLY A 165 1.59 13.73 8.79
C GLY A 165 0.92 15.06 8.42
N ARG A 166 0.77 15.38 7.13
CA ARG A 166 0.08 16.61 6.68
C ARG A 166 -1.41 16.54 6.99
N ILE A 167 -2.05 15.40 6.77
CA ILE A 167 -3.46 15.13 7.10
C ILE A 167 -3.67 15.28 8.62
N LEU A 168 -2.89 14.57 9.42
CA LEU A 168 -2.99 14.59 10.89
C LEU A 168 -2.76 15.99 11.46
N ARG A 169 -1.73 16.72 11.00
CA ARG A 169 -1.50 18.11 11.43
C ARG A 169 -2.71 19.00 11.19
N ARG A 170 -3.42 18.80 10.07
CA ARG A 170 -4.61 19.59 9.74
C ARG A 170 -5.78 19.25 10.66
N ILE A 171 -6.01 17.96 10.93
CA ILE A 171 -7.05 17.49 11.86
C ILE A 171 -6.76 17.98 13.29
N ILE A 172 -5.52 17.80 13.77
CA ILE A 172 -5.08 18.19 15.11
C ILE A 172 -5.25 19.70 15.32
N ARG A 173 -4.83 20.51 14.33
CA ARG A 173 -5.00 21.97 14.39
C ARG A 173 -6.46 22.37 14.41
N HIS A 174 -7.30 21.75 13.57
CA HIS A 174 -8.74 22.00 13.54
C HIS A 174 -9.40 21.71 14.90
N GLY A 175 -8.97 20.64 15.57
CA GLY A 175 -9.43 20.30 16.92
C GLY A 175 -8.90 21.20 18.04
N GLY A 176 -8.10 22.23 17.75
CA GLY A 176 -7.46 23.04 18.79
C GLY A 176 -6.48 22.23 19.64
N ARG A 177 -5.79 21.26 19.03
CA ARG A 177 -4.86 20.35 19.70
C ARG A 177 -3.43 20.57 19.24
N ARG A 178 -2.48 20.01 19.98
CA ARG A 178 -1.05 19.94 19.65
C ARG A 178 -0.48 18.62 20.14
N MET A 179 0.71 18.24 19.66
CA MET A 179 1.40 17.05 20.17
C MET A 179 1.63 17.15 21.68
N ALA A 180 1.44 16.04 22.38
CA ALA A 180 1.77 15.90 23.79
C ALA A 180 3.29 16.05 23.99
N PRO A 181 3.75 16.58 25.14
CA PRO A 181 5.18 16.64 25.46
C PRO A 181 5.84 15.26 25.33
N GLY A 182 7.00 15.22 24.67
CA GLY A 182 7.74 13.96 24.44
C GLY A 182 7.17 13.08 23.33
N ARG A 183 6.15 13.54 22.58
CA ARG A 183 5.64 12.86 21.38
C ARG A 183 5.89 13.68 20.13
N SER A 184 6.23 12.99 19.05
CA SER A 184 6.41 13.57 17.73
C SER A 184 5.26 13.18 16.78
N MET A 185 5.09 13.94 15.70
CA MET A 185 4.13 13.58 14.63
C MET A 185 4.53 12.24 13.98
N GLU A 186 5.83 11.97 13.92
CA GLU A 186 6.35 10.70 13.39
C GLU A 186 5.93 9.53 14.27
N ASP A 187 6.02 9.66 15.61
CA ASP A 187 5.56 8.63 16.55
C ASP A 187 4.07 8.31 16.34
N LEU A 188 3.26 9.35 16.11
CA LEU A 188 1.82 9.19 15.87
C LEU A 188 1.54 8.47 14.56
N VAL A 189 2.22 8.87 13.47
CA VAL A 189 2.02 8.28 12.15
C VAL A 189 2.40 6.80 12.13
N TRP A 190 3.55 6.44 12.69
CA TRP A 190 3.96 5.04 12.78
C TRP A 190 3.10 4.22 13.73
N ALA A 191 2.59 4.82 14.82
CA ALA A 191 1.66 4.12 15.70
C ALA A 191 0.30 3.85 15.03
N ILE A 192 -0.20 4.78 14.20
CA ILE A 192 -1.41 4.56 13.40
C ILE A 192 -1.19 3.46 12.37
N GLU A 193 -0.08 3.53 11.61
CA GLU A 193 0.28 2.52 10.61
C GLU A 193 0.35 1.12 11.22
N ALA A 194 1.01 0.97 12.38
CA ALA A 194 1.11 -0.31 13.07
C ALA A 194 -0.25 -0.87 13.49
N ILE A 195 -1.17 0.00 13.92
CA ILE A 195 -2.57 -0.38 14.24
C ILE A 195 -3.28 -0.85 12.97
N GLU A 196 -3.20 -0.07 11.89
CA GLU A 196 -3.87 -0.37 10.63
C GLU A 196 -3.36 -1.68 10.02
N VAL A 197 -2.04 -1.87 9.91
CA VAL A 197 -1.44 -3.13 9.42
C VAL A 197 -1.91 -4.33 10.25
N GLY A 198 -1.91 -4.20 11.58
CA GLY A 198 -2.43 -5.24 12.46
C GLY A 198 -3.88 -5.60 12.15
N TYR A 199 -4.75 -4.60 11.95
CA TYR A 199 -6.15 -4.81 11.60
C TYR A 199 -6.38 -5.26 10.16
N LEU A 200 -5.53 -4.87 9.20
CA LEU A 200 -5.60 -5.34 7.81
C LEU A 200 -5.40 -6.87 7.77
N ILE A 201 -4.42 -7.38 8.52
CA ILE A 201 -4.21 -8.83 8.69
C ILE A 201 -5.44 -9.47 9.32
N ARG A 202 -6.01 -8.87 10.39
CA ARG A 202 -7.21 -9.42 11.03
C ARG A 202 -8.43 -9.38 10.13
N ARG A 203 -8.60 -8.38 9.27
CA ARG A 203 -9.71 -8.33 8.30
C ARG A 203 -9.66 -9.50 7.31
N ARG A 204 -8.46 -10.01 6.98
CA ARG A 204 -8.32 -11.22 6.15
C ARG A 204 -8.71 -12.51 6.87
N THR A 205 -8.38 -12.64 8.16
CA THR A 205 -8.59 -13.89 8.91
C THR A 205 -9.88 -13.93 9.71
N ASN A 206 -10.40 -12.75 10.07
CA ASN A 206 -11.50 -12.49 11.00
C ASN A 206 -12.25 -11.22 10.57
N PRO A 207 -12.85 -11.18 9.36
CA PRO A 207 -13.46 -9.98 8.80
C PRO A 207 -14.55 -9.36 9.70
N GLU A 208 -15.25 -10.19 10.48
CA GLU A 208 -16.27 -9.76 11.43
C GLU A 208 -15.73 -8.85 12.54
N VAL A 209 -14.45 -8.93 12.88
CA VAL A 209 -13.83 -8.11 13.93
C VAL A 209 -13.71 -6.67 13.47
N THR A 210 -13.26 -6.45 12.24
CA THR A 210 -13.05 -5.11 11.68
C THR A 210 -14.33 -4.50 11.11
N ALA A 211 -15.30 -5.33 10.71
CA ALA A 211 -16.59 -4.86 10.19
C ALA A 211 -17.60 -4.49 11.29
N ARG A 212 -17.42 -5.00 12.52
CA ARG A 212 -18.33 -4.71 13.63
C ARG A 212 -18.28 -3.22 13.97
N THR A 213 -19.45 -2.62 14.05
CA THR A 213 -19.61 -1.24 14.51
C THR A 213 -20.21 -1.19 15.92
N ALA A 214 -19.74 -0.23 16.70
CA ALA A 214 -20.33 0.17 17.97
C ALA A 214 -20.40 1.69 17.99
N ARG A 215 -21.55 2.26 18.39
CA ARG A 215 -21.75 3.73 18.42
C ARG A 215 -21.43 4.42 17.07
N GLY A 216 -21.68 3.73 15.95
CA GLY A 216 -21.46 4.25 14.60
C GLY A 216 -20.03 4.15 14.08
N ARG A 217 -19.08 3.56 14.84
CA ARG A 217 -17.67 3.43 14.43
C ARG A 217 -17.18 2.00 14.49
N THR A 218 -16.17 1.68 13.68
CA THR A 218 -15.46 0.40 13.75
C THR A 218 -14.42 0.42 14.87
N VAL A 219 -13.95 -0.78 15.26
CA VAL A 219 -12.86 -0.90 16.24
C VAL A 219 -11.56 -0.22 15.78
N VAL A 220 -11.31 -0.16 14.46
CA VAL A 220 -10.12 0.50 13.90
C VAL A 220 -10.22 2.01 14.10
N GLN A 221 -11.37 2.59 13.78
CA GLN A 221 -11.62 4.03 13.96
C GLN A 221 -11.51 4.43 15.43
N ASP A 222 -12.12 3.67 16.35
CA ASP A 222 -12.03 3.95 17.79
C ASP A 222 -10.59 3.80 18.31
N ALA A 223 -9.84 2.80 17.84
CA ALA A 223 -8.44 2.62 18.23
C ALA A 223 -7.56 3.80 17.80
N ILE A 224 -7.72 4.29 16.56
CA ILE A 224 -6.98 5.42 16.03
C ILE A 224 -7.39 6.72 16.74
N ILE A 225 -8.68 6.94 17.00
CA ILE A 225 -9.13 8.09 17.81
C ILE A 225 -8.45 8.06 19.18
N GLY A 226 -8.51 6.93 19.90
CA GLY A 226 -7.90 6.79 21.23
C GLY A 226 -6.38 7.04 21.20
N LEU A 227 -5.69 6.60 20.14
CA LEU A 227 -4.28 6.88 19.95
C LEU A 227 -4.02 8.38 19.75
N VAL A 228 -4.79 9.06 18.90
CA VAL A 228 -4.68 10.51 18.69
C VAL A 228 -4.96 11.26 19.99
N GLU A 229 -5.95 10.84 20.79
CA GLU A 229 -6.24 11.42 22.11
C GLU A 229 -5.03 11.34 23.04
N GLN A 230 -4.37 10.18 23.11
CA GLN A 230 -3.21 9.95 23.96
C GLN A 230 -1.96 10.72 23.50
N PHE A 231 -1.80 10.92 22.19
CA PHE A 231 -0.62 11.55 21.61
C PHE A 231 -0.74 13.07 21.50
N THR A 232 -1.90 13.64 21.80
CA THR A 232 -2.15 15.07 21.65
C THR A 232 -2.80 15.66 22.90
N VAL A 233 -2.59 16.95 23.13
CA VAL A 233 -3.20 17.73 24.21
C VAL A 233 -3.86 18.97 23.63
N GLU A 234 -4.74 19.61 24.39
CA GLU A 234 -5.31 20.90 23.99
C GLU A 234 -4.21 21.95 23.81
N ALA A 235 -4.31 22.72 22.73
CA ALA A 235 -3.50 23.89 22.48
C ALA A 235 -4.09 25.01 23.34
N ARG A 236 -3.41 25.33 24.45
CA ARG A 236 -3.68 26.52 25.25
C ARG A 236 -3.37 27.78 24.46
#